data_AF-A0A8G1J2F3-F1
#
_entry.id   AF-A0A8G1J2F3-F1
#
_cell.length_a   1.000
_cell.length_b   1.000
_cell.length_c   1.000
_cell.angle_alpha   90.00
_cell.angle_beta   90.00
_cell.angle_gamma   90.00
#
_symmetry.space_group_name_H-M   'P 1'
#
loop_
_entity.id
_entity.type
_entity.pdbx_description
1 polymer ?
#
loop_
_entity_poly.entity_id
_entity_poly.type
_entity_poly.pdbx_seq_one_letter_code
_entity_poly.pdbx_strand_id
1 'polypeptide(L)'
;MTQAPEDLTPEPPERGHSGESRPGPAGSAPRVPGQRSASEASRSGAPEPMLPQADTGDAVIPRVDPMPPLPEPTAPPSALPVEMLPPGAVPAGAAHHGPMPPAPMPPGAPYGRQHYQGPPAGPVPPGPVPVSAMPPWPGGRVYFPPRPERRRSRLATVLTVVLLVSASVFGGALVNGWRPAMPAAETGTIEGLAVQPGEGTVPSPGPNASEAEILAYLKEQAQLVLDAQSASLLNGSLEGWLAAYDPTLHQQMTGRFESLTSMQVSRFDYQIASGPLEDASGAIPLYDVSVALSYCFVEPAETCKAADIVFDTRWRAADDGLVMIEVSDSEYGEGPHPWEVTDLVAAVGERTVTAVPASLADRLDEALEISEAAAVNADEWAHWERPDRYVIYIASDEEFETWFGGLWDSEDVLGFALPLSGTVDGQRQPSTYATVMGVDRTGWGYGLTSVIRHELGHAVTLWAAPSERYADDTWWMVEGIAEYIDHGDKSLDDYDRTLDVSEYVDQGGCATDILPPDEDDDTLAGSGKYGCGFLGVHYLIEEYGAEAFTEFFGTTAREGTPAVDAAQEVYGKSYADLMQEITAFIAQTV
;
A
#
# COMPACT_ATOMS: atom_id res chain seq x y z
N MET A 1 -7.20 2.94 5.76
CA MET A 1 -7.70 2.66 4.37
C MET A 1 -8.68 3.75 4.04
N THR A 2 -8.45 4.58 3.03
CA THR A 2 -9.38 5.70 2.77
C THR A 2 -10.54 5.31 1.85
N GLN A 3 -11.80 5.43 2.31
CA GLN A 3 -12.99 5.24 1.45
C GLN A 3 -13.33 6.49 0.61
N ALA A 4 -13.91 6.26 -0.58
CA ALA A 4 -14.31 7.31 -1.51
C ALA A 4 -15.66 8.00 -1.15
N PRO A 5 -15.73 9.34 -1.12
CA PRO A 5 -17.02 10.05 -1.19
C PRO A 5 -17.60 9.99 -2.62
N GLU A 6 -18.91 9.76 -2.77
CA GLU A 6 -19.56 9.53 -4.08
C GLU A 6 -19.64 10.76 -5.02
N ASP A 7 -19.32 11.98 -4.58
CA ASP A 7 -19.45 13.19 -5.41
C ASP A 7 -18.36 13.35 -6.50
N LEU A 8 -17.53 12.32 -6.70
CA LEU A 8 -16.52 12.21 -7.75
C LEU A 8 -16.73 10.92 -8.57
N THR A 9 -17.64 10.94 -9.54
CA THR A 9 -17.80 9.87 -10.53
C THR A 9 -17.96 10.42 -11.97
N PRO A 10 -17.11 9.98 -12.93
CA PRO A 10 -17.42 10.04 -14.35
C PRO A 10 -18.18 8.77 -14.82
N GLU A 11 -19.11 8.94 -15.78
CA GLU A 11 -19.93 7.84 -16.34
C GLU A 11 -19.11 6.73 -17.02
N PRO A 12 -19.51 5.44 -16.87
CA PRO A 12 -18.80 4.31 -17.46
C PRO A 12 -19.15 4.09 -18.95
N PRO A 13 -18.19 3.69 -19.80
CA PRO A 13 -18.47 3.25 -21.16
C PRO A 13 -18.78 1.74 -21.25
N GLU A 14 -19.82 1.42 -22.03
CA GLU A 14 -20.26 0.07 -22.37
C GLU A 14 -19.14 -0.82 -22.97
N ARG A 15 -18.86 -1.98 -22.35
CA ARG A 15 -18.00 -3.04 -22.95
C ARG A 15 -18.85 -4.12 -23.63
N GLY A 16 -18.54 -4.36 -24.91
CA GLY A 16 -19.10 -5.42 -25.74
C GLY A 16 -18.31 -6.73 -25.66
N HIS A 17 -19.02 -7.85 -25.68
CA HIS A 17 -18.50 -9.22 -25.70
C HIS A 17 -17.81 -9.61 -27.02
N SER A 18 -16.80 -10.50 -26.94
CA SER A 18 -16.72 -11.71 -27.81
C SER A 18 -15.56 -12.66 -27.48
N GLY A 19 -15.87 -13.97 -27.44
CA GLY A 19 -15.13 -14.96 -28.25
C GLY A 19 -14.28 -16.03 -27.57
N GLU A 20 -14.88 -17.17 -27.23
CA GLU A 20 -14.22 -18.45 -26.93
C GLU A 20 -13.35 -19.00 -28.08
N SER A 21 -12.28 -19.73 -27.76
CA SER A 21 -11.69 -20.77 -28.63
C SER A 21 -10.99 -21.88 -27.82
N ARG A 22 -11.37 -23.13 -28.12
CA ARG A 22 -10.87 -24.38 -27.51
C ARG A 22 -9.57 -24.91 -28.15
N PRO A 23 -8.77 -25.73 -27.44
CA PRO A 23 -7.47 -26.24 -27.91
C PRO A 23 -7.56 -27.61 -28.62
N GLY A 24 -6.62 -27.85 -29.53
CA GLY A 24 -6.38 -29.14 -30.21
C GLY A 24 -5.16 -29.90 -29.67
N PRO A 25 -5.03 -31.21 -29.95
CA PRO A 25 -4.30 -32.15 -29.09
C PRO A 25 -2.82 -32.40 -29.46
N ALA A 26 -2.13 -32.99 -28.48
CA ALA A 26 -0.71 -33.29 -28.37
C ALA A 26 -0.12 -34.22 -29.45
N GLY A 27 1.08 -33.85 -29.93
CA GLY A 27 1.96 -34.66 -30.77
C GLY A 27 3.14 -35.25 -29.98
N SER A 28 3.60 -36.42 -30.43
CA SER A 28 4.55 -37.31 -29.76
C SER A 28 6.01 -36.82 -29.79
N ALA A 29 6.76 -37.13 -28.73
CA ALA A 29 8.17 -36.74 -28.52
C ALA A 29 9.17 -37.39 -29.49
N PRO A 30 10.16 -36.64 -30.02
CA PRO A 30 11.33 -37.18 -30.69
C PRO A 30 12.52 -37.40 -29.73
N ARG A 31 13.41 -38.30 -30.15
CA ARG A 31 14.55 -38.85 -29.41
C ARG A 31 15.71 -37.85 -29.25
N VAL A 32 16.38 -37.97 -28.10
CA VAL A 32 17.64 -37.33 -27.67
C VAL A 32 18.78 -37.49 -28.70
N PRO A 33 19.43 -36.39 -29.15
CA PRO A 33 20.71 -36.43 -29.87
C PRO A 33 21.90 -36.60 -28.92
N GLY A 34 22.85 -37.44 -29.33
CA GLY A 34 23.95 -37.93 -28.51
C GLY A 34 25.03 -36.91 -28.14
N GLN A 35 25.58 -37.15 -26.95
CA GLN A 35 26.84 -36.60 -26.46
C GLN A 35 27.97 -36.90 -27.46
N ARG A 36 28.68 -35.85 -27.89
CA ARG A 36 30.01 -36.00 -28.50
C ARG A 36 31.04 -36.22 -27.40
N SER A 37 31.80 -37.30 -27.54
CA SER A 37 33.00 -37.56 -26.75
C SER A 37 34.04 -36.46 -26.97
N ALA A 38 34.54 -35.89 -25.88
CA ALA A 38 35.70 -35.01 -25.90
C ALA A 38 36.93 -35.79 -26.39
N SER A 39 37.68 -35.17 -27.31
CA SER A 39 38.94 -35.71 -27.82
C SER A 39 40.03 -35.60 -26.77
N GLU A 40 40.79 -36.69 -26.62
CA GLU A 40 42.05 -36.75 -25.88
C GLU A 40 43.00 -35.63 -26.33
N ALA A 41 43.43 -34.81 -25.37
CA ALA A 41 44.58 -33.93 -25.53
C ALA A 41 45.65 -34.27 -24.48
N SER A 42 46.82 -34.62 -25.03
CA SER A 42 48.09 -34.99 -24.43
C SER A 42 48.48 -34.28 -23.12
N ARG A 43 48.88 -35.11 -22.14
CA ARG A 43 49.71 -34.71 -21.00
C ARG A 43 51.11 -34.26 -21.49
N SER A 44 51.49 -33.05 -21.15
CA SER A 44 52.90 -32.65 -21.06
C SER A 44 53.11 -31.93 -19.73
N GLY A 45 54.05 -32.45 -18.95
CA GLY A 45 54.32 -32.00 -17.58
C GLY A 45 55.19 -30.76 -17.52
N ALA A 46 55.02 -30.00 -16.44
CA ALA A 46 55.97 -29.02 -15.91
C ALA A 46 55.62 -28.74 -14.43
N PRO A 47 56.57 -28.26 -13.61
CA PRO A 47 56.73 -28.69 -12.22
C PRO A 47 56.03 -27.81 -11.17
N GLU A 48 55.81 -28.41 -10.00
CA GLU A 48 55.36 -27.78 -8.76
C GLU A 48 56.24 -26.58 -8.34
N PRO A 49 55.63 -25.49 -7.83
CA PRO A 49 56.36 -24.52 -7.03
C PRO A 49 56.36 -24.96 -5.55
N MET A 50 57.56 -25.22 -5.02
CA MET A 50 57.80 -25.29 -3.57
C MET A 50 57.48 -23.94 -2.91
N LEU A 51 56.60 -23.96 -1.91
CA LEU A 51 56.45 -22.87 -0.94
C LEU A 51 57.05 -23.30 0.43
N PRO A 52 57.60 -22.34 1.19
CA PRO A 52 58.40 -22.62 2.37
C PRO A 52 57.55 -23.04 3.57
N GLN A 53 58.06 -24.02 4.32
CA GLN A 53 57.58 -24.40 5.65
C GLN A 53 57.72 -23.22 6.62
N ALA A 54 56.61 -22.82 7.24
CA ALA A 54 56.59 -21.97 8.41
C ALA A 54 56.45 -22.85 9.67
N ASP A 55 57.27 -22.52 10.66
CA ASP A 55 57.36 -23.13 12.00
C ASP A 55 56.01 -23.27 12.69
N THR A 56 55.71 -24.49 13.14
CA THR A 56 54.61 -24.80 14.05
C THR A 56 54.99 -24.40 15.48
N GLY A 57 54.46 -23.26 15.93
CA GLY A 57 54.38 -22.93 17.35
C GLY A 57 53.14 -23.57 17.97
N ASP A 58 53.34 -24.48 18.92
CA ASP A 58 52.31 -25.11 19.74
C ASP A 58 51.46 -24.06 20.48
N ALA A 59 50.21 -23.88 20.04
CA ALA A 59 49.15 -23.26 20.82
C ALA A 59 48.03 -24.28 21.04
N VAL A 60 47.91 -24.75 22.27
CA VAL A 60 46.84 -25.64 22.73
C VAL A 60 45.52 -24.86 22.68
N ILE A 61 44.68 -25.17 21.70
CA ILE A 61 43.28 -24.69 21.66
C ILE A 61 42.48 -25.56 22.66
N PRO A 62 41.75 -24.96 23.61
CA PRO A 62 40.87 -25.73 24.49
C PRO A 62 39.74 -26.35 23.66
N ARG A 63 39.56 -27.66 23.79
CA ARG A 63 38.36 -28.36 23.31
C ARG A 63 37.15 -27.75 24.00
N VAL A 64 36.25 -27.16 23.20
CA VAL A 64 34.89 -26.85 23.63
C VAL A 64 34.09 -28.13 23.46
N ASP A 65 33.57 -28.66 24.57
CA ASP A 65 32.64 -29.78 24.52
C ASP A 65 31.37 -29.36 23.74
N PRO A 66 30.78 -30.25 22.91
CA PRO A 66 29.58 -29.92 22.16
C PRO A 66 28.44 -29.58 23.15
N MET A 67 27.78 -28.45 22.91
CA MET A 67 26.59 -28.08 23.67
C MET A 67 25.52 -29.18 23.52
N PRO A 68 24.76 -29.49 24.58
CA PRO A 68 23.59 -30.35 24.47
C PRO A 68 22.59 -29.73 23.47
N PRO A 69 21.83 -30.55 22.73
CA PRO A 69 20.84 -30.06 21.78
C PRO A 69 19.85 -29.15 22.48
N LEU A 70 19.58 -27.99 21.88
CA LEU A 70 18.51 -27.10 22.29
C LEU A 70 17.17 -27.87 22.22
N PRO A 71 16.27 -27.71 23.20
CA PRO A 71 14.93 -28.28 23.11
C PRO A 71 14.23 -27.73 21.87
N GLU A 72 13.56 -28.63 21.13
CA GLU A 72 12.69 -28.26 20.00
C GLU A 72 11.72 -27.14 20.43
N PRO A 73 11.50 -26.12 19.59
CA PRO A 73 10.47 -25.13 19.86
C PRO A 73 9.12 -25.85 19.90
N THR A 74 8.54 -25.91 21.08
CA THR A 74 7.14 -26.31 21.25
C THR A 74 6.28 -25.38 20.43
N ALA A 75 5.56 -25.94 19.46
CA ALA A 75 4.55 -25.25 18.68
C ALA A 75 3.64 -24.42 19.61
N PRO A 76 3.31 -23.17 19.26
CA PRO A 76 2.31 -22.41 20.01
C PRO A 76 0.98 -23.18 20.00
N PRO A 77 0.21 -23.16 21.10
CA PRO A 77 -1.05 -23.88 21.17
C PRO A 77 -1.97 -23.41 20.05
N SER A 78 -2.26 -24.32 19.12
CA SER A 78 -3.28 -24.13 18.10
C SER A 78 -4.58 -23.69 18.78
N ALA A 79 -5.06 -22.50 18.42
CA ALA A 79 -6.42 -22.10 18.71
C ALA A 79 -7.35 -23.21 18.20
N LEU A 80 -8.18 -23.70 19.12
CA LEU A 80 -9.15 -24.75 18.85
C LEU A 80 -10.08 -24.32 17.70
N PRO A 81 -10.47 -25.23 16.80
CA PRO A 81 -11.45 -24.91 15.77
C PRO A 81 -12.81 -24.66 16.45
N VAL A 82 -13.35 -23.47 16.27
CA VAL A 82 -14.77 -23.20 16.50
C VAL A 82 -15.53 -23.89 15.36
N GLU A 83 -16.13 -25.04 15.66
CA GLU A 83 -17.13 -25.66 14.78
C GLU A 83 -18.31 -24.70 14.62
N MET A 84 -18.38 -24.03 13.48
CA MET A 84 -19.61 -23.37 13.02
C MET A 84 -20.64 -24.45 12.66
N LEU A 85 -21.67 -24.57 13.50
CA LEU A 85 -22.86 -25.37 13.21
C LEU A 85 -23.71 -24.67 12.14
N PRO A 86 -24.19 -25.38 11.09
CA PRO A 86 -25.04 -24.81 10.07
C PRO A 86 -26.45 -24.47 10.59
N PRO A 87 -27.13 -23.47 10.00
CA PRO A 87 -28.43 -23.02 10.47
C PRO A 87 -29.53 -23.99 10.02
N GLY A 88 -30.23 -24.59 11.00
CA GLY A 88 -31.56 -25.18 10.77
C GLY A 88 -31.81 -26.54 11.43
N ALA A 89 -32.40 -26.51 12.63
CA ALA A 89 -33.33 -27.54 13.10
C ALA A 89 -34.07 -27.05 14.36
N VAL A 90 -35.35 -26.71 14.20
CA VAL A 90 -36.27 -26.44 15.31
C VAL A 90 -36.76 -27.77 15.89
N PRO A 91 -36.70 -28.04 17.20
CA PRO A 91 -37.48 -29.11 17.80
C PRO A 91 -38.88 -28.60 18.17
N ALA A 92 -39.88 -29.31 17.66
CA ALA A 92 -41.27 -29.18 18.07
C ALA A 92 -41.48 -29.69 19.50
N GLY A 93 -42.24 -28.96 20.33
CA GLY A 93 -42.78 -29.54 21.56
C GLY A 93 -43.27 -28.58 22.66
N ALA A 94 -44.57 -28.22 22.60
CA ALA A 94 -45.47 -27.88 23.73
C ALA A 94 -45.13 -26.65 24.63
N ALA A 95 -46.06 -25.84 25.15
CA ALA A 95 -47.49 -25.99 25.42
C ALA A 95 -48.19 -24.61 25.55
N HIS A 96 -49.52 -24.63 25.44
CA HIS A 96 -50.49 -23.53 25.60
C HIS A 96 -50.25 -22.51 26.73
N HIS A 97 -50.56 -21.24 26.46
CA HIS A 97 -51.48 -20.42 27.28
C HIS A 97 -52.16 -19.33 26.41
N GLY A 98 -53.46 -19.13 26.64
CA GLY A 98 -54.39 -18.38 25.79
C GLY A 98 -54.37 -16.85 25.94
N PRO A 99 -55.30 -16.15 25.25
CA PRO A 99 -55.25 -14.70 25.08
C PRO A 99 -55.82 -13.96 26.31
N MET A 100 -55.07 -12.97 26.79
CA MET A 100 -55.57 -11.97 27.75
C MET A 100 -56.08 -10.72 27.00
N PRO A 101 -57.17 -10.08 27.49
CA PRO A 101 -57.89 -9.00 26.81
C PRO A 101 -57.30 -7.60 27.06
N PRO A 102 -57.70 -6.57 26.28
CA PRO A 102 -57.23 -5.20 26.45
C PRO A 102 -57.81 -4.51 27.69
N ALA A 103 -56.98 -3.67 28.32
CA ALA A 103 -57.31 -2.91 29.51
C ALA A 103 -58.33 -1.76 29.26
N PRO A 104 -59.12 -1.37 30.28
CA PRO A 104 -60.21 -0.40 30.14
C PRO A 104 -59.78 1.05 30.37
N MET A 105 -60.38 1.97 29.60
CA MET A 105 -60.36 3.41 29.83
C MET A 105 -61.30 3.81 31.00
N PRO A 106 -60.98 4.86 31.79
CA PRO A 106 -61.89 5.37 32.81
C PRO A 106 -62.94 6.35 32.25
N PRO A 107 -64.18 6.36 32.79
CA PRO A 107 -65.27 7.27 32.39
C PRO A 107 -65.48 8.44 33.37
N GLY A 108 -65.98 9.59 32.89
CA GLY A 108 -66.56 10.61 33.78
C GLY A 108 -66.72 12.02 33.20
N ALA A 109 -67.95 12.34 32.78
CA ALA A 109 -68.51 13.64 32.35
C ALA A 109 -68.61 14.68 33.53
N PRO A 110 -69.21 15.91 33.43
CA PRO A 110 -70.11 16.44 32.40
C PRO A 110 -70.02 17.96 32.04
N TYR A 111 -70.86 18.31 31.05
CA TYR A 111 -71.23 19.65 30.60
C TYR A 111 -71.71 20.59 31.71
N GLY A 112 -71.29 21.86 31.65
CA GLY A 112 -71.84 22.98 32.42
C GLY A 112 -71.75 24.31 31.67
N ARG A 113 -72.87 24.73 31.07
CA ARG A 113 -73.13 26.09 30.56
C ARG A 113 -73.07 27.09 31.73
N GLN A 114 -72.28 28.16 31.60
CA GLN A 114 -72.54 29.41 32.31
C GLN A 114 -72.41 30.61 31.36
N HIS A 115 -73.49 31.38 31.27
CA HIS A 115 -73.52 32.71 30.67
C HIS A 115 -72.87 33.70 31.63
N TYR A 116 -71.89 34.47 31.14
CA TYR A 116 -71.38 35.67 31.81
C TYR A 116 -71.41 36.84 30.81
N GLN A 117 -72.00 37.96 31.22
CA GLN A 117 -72.03 39.23 30.49
C GLN A 117 -71.14 40.26 31.21
N GLY A 118 -70.25 40.91 30.44
CA GLY A 118 -69.57 42.20 30.71
C GLY A 118 -68.15 42.13 31.31
N PRO A 119 -67.26 43.15 31.14
CA PRO A 119 -67.40 44.49 30.54
C PRO A 119 -66.37 44.72 29.35
N PRO A 120 -66.11 45.95 28.83
CA PRO A 120 -65.72 46.18 27.43
C PRO A 120 -64.23 45.94 27.09
N ALA A 121 -63.98 45.79 25.79
CA ALA A 121 -62.71 45.47 25.14
C ALA A 121 -61.55 46.43 25.44
N GLY A 122 -60.43 45.86 25.89
CA GLY A 122 -59.08 46.39 25.71
C GLY A 122 -58.37 45.68 24.54
N PRO A 123 -57.31 46.26 23.97
CA PRO A 123 -56.66 45.73 22.76
C PRO A 123 -55.94 44.40 23.03
N VAL A 124 -56.22 43.41 22.17
CA VAL A 124 -55.64 42.07 22.17
C VAL A 124 -54.22 42.12 21.57
N PRO A 125 -53.22 41.40 22.12
CA PRO A 125 -51.92 41.22 21.47
C PRO A 125 -52.06 40.35 20.20
N PRO A 126 -51.29 40.61 19.13
CA PRO A 126 -51.42 39.85 17.88
C PRO A 126 -51.06 38.37 18.09
N GLY A 127 -51.97 37.49 17.67
CA GLY A 127 -51.74 36.05 17.55
C GLY A 127 -50.84 35.69 16.35
N PRO A 128 -50.53 34.39 16.17
CA PRO A 128 -49.58 33.92 15.18
C PRO A 128 -50.01 34.31 13.75
N VAL A 129 -49.04 34.85 13.02
CA VAL A 129 -49.22 35.32 11.65
C VAL A 129 -49.43 34.10 10.73
N PRO A 130 -50.44 34.09 9.85
CA PRO A 130 -50.57 33.05 8.85
C PRO A 130 -49.37 33.06 7.89
N VAL A 131 -48.89 31.88 7.51
CA VAL A 131 -47.70 31.59 6.67
C VAL A 131 -47.85 32.03 5.21
N SER A 132 -48.65 33.07 4.94
CA SER A 132 -48.95 33.58 3.61
C SER A 132 -48.61 35.07 3.44
N ALA A 133 -47.83 35.64 4.37
CA ALA A 133 -47.41 37.04 4.34
C ALA A 133 -45.94 37.29 4.72
N MET A 134 -45.01 36.38 4.38
CA MET A 134 -43.59 36.71 4.37
C MET A 134 -43.22 37.45 3.08
N PRO A 135 -42.46 38.56 3.13
CA PRO A 135 -41.89 39.17 1.94
C PRO A 135 -40.88 38.21 1.29
N PRO A 136 -40.77 38.21 -0.05
CA PRO A 136 -39.80 37.37 -0.73
C PRO A 136 -38.38 37.76 -0.29
N TRP A 137 -37.67 36.79 0.27
CA TRP A 137 -36.22 36.86 0.43
C TRP A 137 -35.57 37.09 -0.95
N PRO A 138 -34.45 37.84 -1.04
CA PRO A 138 -33.78 38.17 -2.29
C PRO A 138 -33.02 36.95 -2.85
N GLY A 139 -33.75 35.93 -3.27
CA GLY A 139 -33.28 34.89 -4.19
C GLY A 139 -33.33 35.43 -5.61
N GLY A 140 -32.38 36.29 -5.95
CA GLY A 140 -32.18 36.75 -7.32
C GLY A 140 -31.68 35.59 -8.18
N ARG A 141 -32.49 35.19 -9.18
CA ARG A 141 -31.99 34.41 -10.31
C ARG A 141 -30.81 35.17 -10.93
N VAL A 142 -29.63 34.57 -10.90
CA VAL A 142 -28.44 35.09 -11.57
C VAL A 142 -28.73 35.10 -13.08
N TYR A 143 -29.08 36.27 -13.60
CA TYR A 143 -29.05 36.54 -15.04
C TYR A 143 -27.57 36.59 -15.44
N PHE A 144 -27.07 35.51 -16.04
CA PHE A 144 -25.83 35.61 -16.81
C PHE A 144 -26.06 36.64 -17.93
N PRO A 145 -25.23 37.70 -18.03
CA PRO A 145 -25.28 38.57 -19.19
C PRO A 145 -25.03 37.71 -20.44
N PRO A 146 -25.72 37.97 -21.57
CA PRO A 146 -25.38 37.30 -22.82
C PRO A 146 -23.88 37.53 -23.07
N ARG A 147 -23.13 36.44 -23.27
CA ARG A 147 -21.71 36.49 -23.59
C ARG A 147 -21.50 37.56 -24.68
N PRO A 148 -20.58 38.52 -24.49
CA PRO A 148 -20.28 39.47 -25.54
C PRO A 148 -19.87 38.67 -26.78
N GLU A 149 -20.59 38.88 -27.89
CA GLU A 149 -20.18 38.33 -29.18
C GLU A 149 -18.73 38.76 -29.43
N ARG A 150 -17.80 37.80 -29.31
CA ARG A 150 -16.39 38.02 -29.63
C ARG A 150 -16.33 38.42 -31.10
N ARG A 151 -16.27 39.73 -31.37
CA ARG A 151 -15.78 40.24 -32.65
C ARG A 151 -14.38 39.68 -32.83
N ARG A 152 -14.27 38.58 -33.58
CA ARG A 152 -13.00 37.95 -33.94
C ARG A 152 -12.19 39.00 -34.70
N SER A 153 -11.26 39.63 -33.97
CA SER A 153 -10.21 40.43 -34.54
C SER A 153 -9.47 39.54 -35.52
N ARG A 154 -9.48 39.89 -36.81
CA ARG A 154 -8.70 39.18 -37.85
C ARG A 154 -7.21 39.12 -37.47
N LEU A 155 -6.74 40.06 -36.64
CA LEU A 155 -5.40 40.07 -36.09
C LEU A 155 -5.16 38.93 -35.09
N ALA A 156 -6.14 38.61 -34.24
CA ALA A 156 -6.03 37.51 -33.27
C ALA A 156 -6.02 36.15 -33.97
N THR A 157 -6.77 35.98 -35.06
CA THR A 157 -6.74 34.76 -35.88
C THR A 157 -5.39 34.59 -36.56
N VAL A 158 -4.80 35.66 -37.11
CA VAL A 158 -3.46 35.59 -37.71
C VAL A 158 -2.40 35.26 -36.65
N LEU A 159 -2.45 35.89 -35.47
CA LEU A 159 -1.54 35.57 -34.37
C LEU A 159 -1.67 34.11 -33.91
N THR A 160 -2.88 33.58 -33.81
CA THR A 160 -3.12 32.18 -33.43
C THR A 160 -2.58 31.22 -34.47
N VAL A 161 -2.77 31.51 -35.76
CA VAL A 161 -2.22 30.68 -36.85
C VAL A 161 -0.69 30.73 -36.87
N VAL A 162 -0.09 31.90 -36.65
CA VAL A 162 1.38 32.02 -36.54
C VAL A 162 1.90 31.26 -35.32
N LEU A 163 1.21 31.32 -34.18
CA LEU A 163 1.56 30.55 -32.98
C LEU A 163 1.47 29.03 -33.22
N LEU A 164 0.40 28.57 -33.86
CA LEU A 164 0.22 27.15 -34.18
C LEU A 164 1.24 26.64 -35.20
N VAL A 165 1.55 27.43 -36.23
CA VAL A 165 2.61 27.07 -37.21
C VAL A 165 3.98 27.08 -36.53
N SER A 166 4.26 28.04 -35.64
CA SER A 166 5.50 28.07 -34.87
C SER A 166 5.62 26.87 -33.94
N ALA A 167 4.54 26.51 -33.23
CA ALA A 167 4.48 25.33 -32.37
C ALA A 167 4.62 24.03 -33.17
N SER A 168 4.12 23.97 -34.41
CA SER A 168 4.27 22.81 -35.30
C SER A 168 5.73 22.63 -35.78
N VAL A 169 6.44 23.74 -36.02
CA VAL A 169 7.87 23.71 -36.39
C VAL A 169 8.75 23.34 -35.18
N PHE A 170 8.40 23.80 -33.98
CA PHE A 170 9.11 23.41 -32.75
C PHE A 170 8.78 21.97 -32.30
N GLY A 171 7.55 21.49 -32.49
CA GLY A 171 7.18 20.10 -32.22
C GLY A 171 7.92 19.11 -33.12
N GLY A 172 8.16 19.45 -34.39
CA GLY A 172 8.98 18.65 -35.29
C GLY A 172 10.47 18.55 -34.91
N ALA A 173 10.98 19.48 -34.11
CA ALA A 173 12.35 19.44 -33.57
C ALA A 173 12.45 18.58 -32.30
N LEU A 174 11.38 18.49 -31.49
CA LEU A 174 11.34 17.62 -30.31
C LEU A 174 11.22 16.13 -30.66
N VAL A 175 10.53 15.78 -31.75
CA VAL A 175 10.44 14.38 -32.25
C VAL A 175 11.78 13.91 -32.85
N ASN A 176 12.71 14.81 -33.19
CA ASN A 176 14.04 14.50 -33.73
C ASN A 176 15.18 14.57 -32.67
N GLY A 177 14.86 14.44 -31.38
CA GLY A 177 15.86 14.14 -30.35
C GLY A 177 16.65 15.33 -29.81
N TRP A 178 16.13 16.57 -29.91
CA TRP A 178 16.75 17.72 -29.24
C TRP A 178 16.04 18.02 -27.92
N ARG A 179 16.56 17.47 -26.81
CA ARG A 179 16.15 17.83 -25.43
C ARG A 179 17.14 18.88 -24.87
N PRO A 180 16.71 20.10 -24.54
CA PRO A 180 17.54 21.01 -23.76
C PRO A 180 17.74 20.39 -22.36
N ALA A 181 18.98 20.28 -21.93
CA ALA A 181 19.33 19.76 -20.62
C ALA A 181 18.68 20.61 -19.51
N MET A 182 17.74 20.03 -18.77
CA MET A 182 17.35 20.50 -17.45
C MET A 182 18.55 20.29 -16.51
N PRO A 183 18.79 21.16 -15.53
CA PRO A 183 19.80 20.90 -14.51
C PRO A 183 19.38 19.66 -13.73
N ALA A 184 20.01 18.54 -14.03
CA ALA A 184 19.91 17.33 -13.23
C ALA A 184 20.39 17.66 -11.81
N ALA A 185 19.65 17.20 -10.80
CA ALA A 185 20.28 16.86 -9.52
C ALA A 185 21.50 15.98 -9.83
N GLU A 186 22.57 16.05 -9.03
CA GLU A 186 23.76 15.19 -9.17
C GLU A 186 23.37 13.70 -9.02
N THR A 187 22.78 13.15 -10.07
CA THR A 187 22.67 11.73 -10.35
C THR A 187 24.05 11.38 -10.87
N GLY A 188 24.88 10.85 -9.97
CA GLY A 188 26.12 10.22 -10.40
C GLY A 188 25.76 9.24 -11.51
N THR A 189 26.33 9.41 -12.70
CA THR A 189 26.22 8.42 -13.77
C THR A 189 26.97 7.18 -13.28
N ILE A 190 26.26 6.26 -12.65
CA ILE A 190 26.76 4.94 -12.26
C ILE A 190 26.78 4.11 -13.55
N GLU A 191 27.85 4.24 -14.34
CA GLU A 191 28.20 3.27 -15.38
C GLU A 191 29.18 2.27 -14.75
N GLY A 192 28.68 1.33 -13.94
CA GLY A 192 29.48 0.24 -13.40
C GLY A 192 29.64 -0.90 -14.42
N LEU A 193 30.73 -1.67 -14.29
CA LEU A 193 30.99 -2.81 -15.18
C LEU A 193 29.96 -3.93 -14.93
N ALA A 194 29.52 -4.59 -16.00
CA ALA A 194 28.74 -5.82 -15.89
C ALA A 194 29.49 -6.85 -15.06
N VAL A 195 28.86 -7.38 -14.02
CA VAL A 195 29.36 -8.57 -13.32
C VAL A 195 28.76 -9.76 -14.04
N GLN A 196 29.62 -10.58 -14.65
CA GLN A 196 29.14 -11.74 -15.38
C GLN A 196 28.59 -12.79 -14.40
N PRO A 197 27.41 -13.37 -14.68
CA PRO A 197 26.87 -14.46 -13.87
C PRO A 197 27.90 -15.58 -13.69
N GLY A 198 28.12 -16.01 -12.44
CA GLY A 198 29.01 -17.15 -12.18
C GLY A 198 30.52 -16.87 -12.23
N GLU A 199 30.97 -15.62 -12.09
CA GLU A 199 32.38 -15.32 -11.76
C GLU A 199 32.74 -15.84 -10.35
N GLY A 200 32.90 -17.15 -10.24
CA GLY A 200 33.19 -17.90 -9.03
C GLY A 200 33.25 -19.39 -9.36
N THR A 201 34.39 -20.04 -9.15
CA THR A 201 34.53 -21.46 -9.49
C THR A 201 34.00 -22.32 -8.36
N VAL A 202 32.71 -22.64 -8.37
CA VAL A 202 32.23 -23.80 -7.60
C VAL A 202 32.70 -25.06 -8.34
N PRO A 203 33.45 -25.97 -7.71
CA PRO A 203 33.88 -27.20 -8.37
C PRO A 203 32.66 -28.02 -8.80
N SER A 204 32.57 -28.29 -10.11
CA SER A 204 31.48 -29.13 -10.63
C SER A 204 31.54 -30.55 -10.00
N PRO A 205 30.39 -31.10 -9.58
CA PRO A 205 30.34 -32.44 -9.02
C PRO A 205 30.83 -33.48 -10.04
N GLY A 206 31.54 -34.49 -9.54
CA GLY A 206 32.01 -35.59 -10.37
C GLY A 206 30.86 -36.44 -10.94
N PRO A 207 31.12 -37.31 -11.94
CA PRO A 207 30.10 -38.11 -12.62
C PRO A 207 29.39 -39.15 -11.71
N ASN A 208 29.90 -39.37 -10.50
CA ASN A 208 29.33 -40.28 -9.50
C ASN A 208 28.84 -39.53 -8.26
N ALA A 209 28.68 -38.20 -8.35
CA ALA A 209 28.13 -37.41 -7.26
C ALA A 209 26.71 -37.87 -6.93
N SER A 210 26.39 -37.87 -5.64
CA SER A 210 25.05 -38.09 -5.15
C SER A 210 24.11 -36.95 -5.57
N GLU A 211 22.81 -37.22 -5.58
CA GLU A 211 21.78 -36.21 -5.84
C GLU A 211 21.91 -35.01 -4.89
N ALA A 212 22.18 -35.25 -3.61
CA ALA A 212 22.40 -34.19 -2.63
C ALA A 212 23.61 -33.29 -2.96
N GLU A 213 24.71 -33.86 -3.45
CA GLU A 213 25.89 -33.10 -3.90
C GLU A 213 25.59 -32.28 -5.16
N ILE A 214 24.77 -32.80 -6.07
CA ILE A 214 24.34 -32.09 -7.27
C ILE A 214 23.43 -30.91 -6.90
N LEU A 215 22.43 -31.12 -6.04
CA LEU A 215 21.51 -30.07 -5.61
C LEU A 215 22.23 -28.97 -4.81
N ALA A 216 23.21 -29.34 -3.96
CA ALA A 216 24.05 -28.37 -3.26
C ALA A 216 24.88 -27.51 -4.24
N TYR A 217 25.51 -28.15 -5.24
CA TYR A 217 26.24 -27.45 -6.30
C TYR A 217 25.33 -26.47 -7.07
N LEU A 218 24.12 -26.91 -7.46
CA LEU A 218 23.16 -26.09 -8.19
C LEU A 218 22.68 -24.90 -7.35
N LYS A 219 22.47 -25.10 -6.04
CA LYS A 219 22.15 -24.02 -5.12
C LYS A 219 23.26 -22.95 -5.08
N GLU A 220 24.51 -23.37 -4.94
CA GLU A 220 25.66 -22.45 -4.94
C GLU A 220 25.81 -21.71 -6.27
N GLN A 221 25.60 -22.40 -7.40
CA GLN A 221 25.61 -21.77 -8.73
C GLN A 221 24.49 -20.75 -8.90
N ALA A 222 23.26 -21.07 -8.48
CA ALA A 222 22.13 -20.15 -8.54
C ALA A 222 22.40 -18.89 -7.69
N GLN A 223 22.96 -19.05 -6.49
CA GLN A 223 23.32 -17.92 -5.64
C GLN A 223 24.37 -17.02 -6.32
N LEU A 224 25.40 -17.58 -6.97
CA LEU A 224 26.39 -16.78 -7.71
C LEU A 224 25.77 -15.98 -8.87
N VAL A 225 24.77 -16.53 -9.55
CA VAL A 225 24.04 -15.81 -10.62
C VAL A 225 23.22 -14.68 -10.02
N LEU A 226 22.50 -14.93 -8.93
CA LEU A 226 21.70 -13.94 -8.21
C LEU A 226 22.58 -12.80 -7.66
N ASP A 227 23.73 -13.12 -7.06
CA ASP A 227 24.69 -12.14 -6.54
C ASP A 227 25.24 -11.23 -7.67
N ALA A 228 25.60 -11.82 -8.81
CA ALA A 228 26.08 -11.07 -9.98
C ALA A 228 24.99 -10.18 -10.59
N GLN A 229 23.74 -10.66 -10.61
CA GLN A 229 22.59 -9.90 -11.05
C GLN A 229 22.32 -8.70 -10.14
N SER A 230 22.28 -8.91 -8.82
CA SER A 230 22.13 -7.86 -7.81
C SER A 230 23.20 -6.78 -7.97
N ALA A 231 24.48 -7.20 -8.04
CA ALA A 231 25.58 -6.28 -8.26
C ALA A 231 25.45 -5.51 -9.58
N SER A 232 24.95 -6.14 -10.64
CA SER A 232 24.72 -5.49 -11.92
C SER A 232 23.60 -4.44 -11.86
N LEU A 233 22.50 -4.70 -11.14
CA LEU A 233 21.44 -3.72 -10.89
C LEU A 233 22.00 -2.49 -10.15
N LEU A 234 22.67 -2.72 -9.01
CA LEU A 234 23.22 -1.65 -8.17
C LEU A 234 24.32 -0.85 -8.89
N ASN A 235 24.99 -1.46 -9.87
CA ASN A 235 25.98 -0.81 -10.73
C ASN A 235 25.38 -0.16 -12.00
N GLY A 236 24.07 -0.21 -12.20
CA GLY A 236 23.42 0.36 -13.39
C GLY A 236 23.72 -0.39 -14.70
N SER A 237 24.12 -1.67 -14.63
CA SER A 237 24.46 -2.49 -15.79
C SER A 237 23.29 -3.33 -16.27
N LEU A 238 22.52 -2.81 -17.24
CA LEU A 238 21.43 -3.56 -17.87
C LEU A 238 21.93 -4.85 -18.54
N GLU A 239 23.09 -4.82 -19.19
CA GLU A 239 23.68 -6.01 -19.81
C GLU A 239 23.98 -7.10 -18.77
N GLY A 240 24.60 -6.73 -17.65
CA GLY A 240 24.88 -7.66 -16.55
C GLY A 240 23.60 -8.19 -15.88
N TRP A 241 22.60 -7.32 -15.69
CA TRP A 241 21.29 -7.70 -15.17
C TRP A 241 20.59 -8.75 -16.04
N LEU A 242 20.59 -8.53 -17.37
CA LEU A 242 19.94 -9.42 -18.34
C LEU A 242 20.68 -10.73 -18.57
N ALA A 243 21.97 -10.81 -18.23
CA ALA A 243 22.79 -12.00 -18.45
C ALA A 243 22.31 -13.22 -17.64
N ALA A 244 21.60 -13.00 -16.53
CA ALA A 244 21.03 -14.06 -15.71
C ALA A 244 19.73 -14.69 -16.29
N TYR A 245 19.13 -14.05 -17.30
CA TYR A 245 17.83 -14.41 -17.86
C TYR A 245 17.91 -14.97 -19.27
N ASP A 246 17.01 -15.90 -19.59
CA ASP A 246 16.77 -16.35 -20.94
C ASP A 246 16.30 -15.17 -21.82
N PRO A 247 16.74 -15.05 -23.08
CA PRO A 247 16.35 -13.96 -23.97
C PRO A 247 14.85 -13.72 -24.10
N THR A 248 14.00 -14.73 -23.84
CA THR A 248 12.55 -14.55 -23.84
C THR A 248 12.03 -13.64 -22.72
N LEU A 249 12.78 -13.49 -21.63
CA LEU A 249 12.42 -12.63 -20.49
C LEU A 249 12.99 -11.21 -20.59
N HIS A 250 13.87 -10.93 -21.57
CA HIS A 250 14.64 -9.68 -21.59
C HIS A 250 13.78 -8.42 -21.63
N GLN A 251 12.63 -8.45 -22.31
CA GLN A 251 11.73 -7.29 -22.35
C GLN A 251 11.17 -6.97 -20.96
N GLN A 252 10.57 -7.96 -20.28
CA GLN A 252 9.99 -7.80 -18.95
C GLN A 252 11.06 -7.37 -17.93
N MET A 253 12.22 -8.01 -17.98
CA MET A 253 13.32 -7.73 -17.05
C MET A 253 14.00 -6.39 -17.32
N THR A 254 13.92 -5.86 -18.55
CA THR A 254 14.36 -4.49 -18.85
C THR A 254 13.44 -3.47 -18.18
N GLY A 255 12.12 -3.65 -18.28
CA GLY A 255 11.14 -2.79 -17.61
C GLY A 255 11.36 -2.75 -16.09
N ARG A 256 11.50 -3.94 -15.47
CA ARG A 256 11.83 -4.06 -14.03
C ARG A 256 13.13 -3.35 -13.65
N PHE A 257 14.18 -3.49 -14.47
CA PHE A 257 15.46 -2.79 -14.26
C PHE A 257 15.30 -1.28 -14.33
N GLU A 258 14.56 -0.77 -15.33
CA GLU A 258 14.32 0.67 -15.51
C GLU A 258 13.49 1.24 -14.34
N SER A 259 12.43 0.55 -13.92
CA SER A 259 11.63 0.90 -12.74
C SER A 259 12.51 1.02 -11.49
N LEU A 260 13.23 -0.05 -11.14
CA LEU A 260 14.10 -0.11 -9.94
C LEU A 260 15.21 0.96 -9.98
N THR A 261 15.81 1.20 -11.14
CA THR A 261 16.83 2.22 -11.32
C THR A 261 16.26 3.63 -11.18
N SER A 262 15.06 3.88 -11.73
CA SER A 262 14.38 5.19 -11.61
C SER A 262 14.02 5.51 -10.16
N MET A 263 13.66 4.49 -9.38
CA MET A 263 13.41 4.59 -7.94
C MET A 263 14.69 4.67 -7.10
N GLN A 264 15.87 4.61 -7.74
CA GLN A 264 17.19 4.61 -7.10
C GLN A 264 17.34 3.49 -6.07
N VAL A 265 17.09 2.24 -6.50
CA VAL A 265 17.39 1.05 -5.70
C VAL A 265 18.82 1.12 -5.15
N SER A 266 18.95 1.01 -3.84
CA SER A 266 20.22 1.13 -3.11
C SER A 266 20.65 -0.19 -2.48
N ARG A 267 19.70 -1.11 -2.28
CA ARG A 267 19.91 -2.47 -1.80
C ARG A 267 19.03 -3.42 -2.58
N PHE A 268 19.56 -4.59 -2.93
CA PHE A 268 18.82 -5.60 -3.70
C PHE A 268 19.44 -6.99 -3.47
N ASP A 269 19.28 -7.53 -2.28
CA ASP A 269 20.00 -8.73 -1.85
C ASP A 269 19.14 -9.98 -2.01
N TYR A 270 19.62 -10.93 -2.81
CA TYR A 270 18.94 -12.21 -2.97
C TYR A 270 19.46 -13.28 -2.00
N GLN A 271 18.55 -14.09 -1.50
CA GLN A 271 18.85 -15.32 -0.78
C GLN A 271 17.96 -16.45 -1.25
N ILE A 272 18.54 -17.62 -1.50
CA ILE A 272 17.75 -18.82 -1.81
C ILE A 272 17.02 -19.30 -0.56
N ALA A 273 15.71 -19.08 -0.54
CA ALA A 273 14.81 -19.49 0.54
C ALA A 273 14.57 -21.01 0.51
N SER A 274 14.34 -21.58 -0.68
CA SER A 274 14.20 -23.02 -0.87
C SER A 274 14.59 -23.49 -2.27
N GLY A 275 14.75 -24.80 -2.45
CA GLY A 275 15.26 -25.40 -3.68
C GLY A 275 16.79 -25.42 -3.77
N PRO A 276 17.34 -25.83 -4.93
CA PRO A 276 16.65 -26.23 -6.15
C PRO A 276 15.87 -27.55 -5.98
N LEU A 277 14.66 -27.62 -6.54
CA LEU A 277 13.88 -28.84 -6.67
C LEU A 277 13.83 -29.23 -8.15
N GLU A 278 14.21 -30.47 -8.48
CA GLU A 278 14.12 -30.96 -9.86
C GLU A 278 12.65 -31.16 -10.24
N ASP A 279 12.21 -30.50 -11.31
CA ASP A 279 10.89 -30.74 -11.89
C ASP A 279 10.89 -32.07 -12.65
N ALA A 280 9.96 -32.95 -12.30
CA ALA A 280 9.80 -34.28 -12.89
C ALA A 280 9.24 -34.27 -14.33
N SER A 281 8.97 -33.09 -14.91
CA SER A 281 8.15 -32.93 -16.12
C SER A 281 8.85 -33.15 -17.48
N GLY A 282 10.19 -33.27 -17.56
CA GLY A 282 10.89 -33.11 -18.85
C GLY A 282 12.20 -33.89 -19.09
N ALA A 283 12.71 -33.78 -20.33
CA ALA A 283 13.96 -34.38 -20.81
C ALA A 283 15.22 -33.51 -20.55
N ILE A 284 15.01 -32.27 -20.10
CA ILE A 284 16.03 -31.33 -19.61
C ILE A 284 15.66 -31.06 -18.15
N PRO A 285 16.56 -31.23 -17.19
CA PRO A 285 16.24 -30.95 -15.80
C PRO A 285 15.98 -29.46 -15.64
N LEU A 286 14.79 -29.13 -15.17
CA LEU A 286 14.39 -27.79 -14.75
C LEU A 286 14.44 -27.74 -13.23
N TYR A 287 14.80 -26.59 -12.68
CA TYR A 287 14.94 -26.42 -11.25
C TYR A 287 14.06 -25.28 -10.78
N ASP A 288 13.15 -25.57 -9.87
CA ASP A 288 12.37 -24.56 -9.18
C ASP A 288 13.16 -24.09 -7.94
N VAL A 289 13.31 -22.77 -7.80
CA VAL A 289 14.05 -22.12 -6.73
C VAL A 289 13.19 -20.98 -6.18
N SER A 290 12.96 -20.98 -4.88
CA SER A 290 12.29 -19.87 -4.20
C SER A 290 13.32 -18.88 -3.70
N VAL A 291 13.17 -17.61 -4.07
CA VAL A 291 14.12 -16.53 -3.81
C VAL A 291 13.49 -15.53 -2.87
N ALA A 292 14.15 -15.29 -1.74
CA ALA A 292 13.88 -14.14 -0.89
C ALA A 292 14.73 -12.96 -1.39
N LEU A 293 14.11 -11.79 -1.50
CA LEU A 293 14.76 -10.55 -1.91
C LEU A 293 14.54 -9.49 -0.83
N SER A 294 15.63 -8.89 -0.35
CA SER A 294 15.60 -7.70 0.49
C SER A 294 15.98 -6.47 -0.33
N TYR A 295 15.16 -5.41 -0.33
CA TYR A 295 15.44 -4.20 -1.11
C TYR A 295 15.22 -2.91 -0.34
N CYS A 296 15.90 -1.86 -0.79
CA CYS A 296 15.76 -0.48 -0.33
C CYS A 296 15.84 0.49 -1.51
N PHE A 297 15.26 1.67 -1.33
CA PHE A 297 15.39 2.79 -2.24
C PHE A 297 16.11 3.95 -1.56
N VAL A 298 17.04 4.57 -2.28
CA VAL A 298 17.80 5.78 -1.95
C VAL A 298 18.74 5.65 -0.74
N GLU A 299 18.22 5.21 0.40
CA GLU A 299 18.97 5.14 1.65
C GLU A 299 20.12 4.12 1.58
N PRO A 300 21.27 4.37 2.23
CA PRO A 300 22.40 3.45 2.20
C PRO A 300 22.01 2.02 2.62
N ALA A 301 22.48 1.02 1.89
CA ALA A 301 22.11 -0.38 2.08
C ALA A 301 22.38 -0.90 3.50
N GLU A 302 23.40 -0.36 4.17
CA GLU A 302 23.83 -0.77 5.50
C GLU A 302 22.93 -0.22 6.62
N THR A 303 22.15 0.83 6.35
CA THR A 303 21.34 1.52 7.36
C THR A 303 19.84 1.48 7.06
N CYS A 304 19.45 1.20 5.82
CA CYS A 304 18.05 1.17 5.43
C CYS A 304 17.29 0.01 6.09
N LYS A 305 16.02 0.27 6.40
CA LYS A 305 15.05 -0.78 6.74
C LYS A 305 14.56 -1.42 5.44
N ALA A 306 15.13 -2.58 5.10
CA ALA A 306 14.83 -3.27 3.84
C ALA A 306 13.45 -3.94 3.88
N ALA A 307 12.70 -3.83 2.79
CA ALA A 307 11.51 -4.64 2.58
C ALA A 307 11.89 -6.00 1.99
N ASP A 308 11.24 -7.06 2.46
CA ASP A 308 11.47 -8.42 2.00
C ASP A 308 10.28 -8.95 1.21
N ILE A 309 10.58 -9.56 0.06
CA ILE A 309 9.60 -10.32 -0.73
C ILE A 309 10.12 -11.72 -1.01
N VAL A 310 9.20 -12.63 -1.33
CA VAL A 310 9.54 -13.98 -1.77
C VAL A 310 8.80 -14.27 -3.07
N PHE A 311 9.54 -14.75 -4.06
CA PHE A 311 8.98 -15.18 -5.35
C PHE A 311 9.69 -16.43 -5.85
N ASP A 312 9.01 -17.15 -6.73
CA ASP A 312 9.55 -18.38 -7.31
C ASP A 312 10.20 -18.10 -8.67
N THR A 313 11.23 -18.89 -8.97
CA THR A 313 11.99 -18.82 -10.22
C THR A 313 12.20 -20.21 -10.77
N ARG A 314 12.23 -20.32 -12.09
CA ARG A 314 12.56 -21.57 -12.79
C ARG A 314 13.84 -21.42 -13.58
N TRP A 315 14.70 -22.41 -13.43
CA TRP A 315 16.05 -22.40 -13.99
C TRP A 315 16.31 -23.57 -14.90
N ARG A 316 17.26 -23.38 -15.81
CA ARG A 316 17.79 -24.40 -16.70
C ARG A 316 19.31 -24.32 -16.73
N ALA A 317 19.96 -25.47 -16.83
CA ALA A 317 21.40 -25.51 -17.13
C ALA A 317 21.65 -25.14 -18.60
N ALA A 318 22.55 -24.18 -18.82
CA ALA A 318 23.09 -23.78 -20.11
C ALA A 318 24.60 -24.07 -20.18
N ASP A 319 25.22 -23.85 -21.34
CA ASP A 319 26.65 -24.12 -21.55
C ASP A 319 27.55 -23.27 -20.64
N ASP A 320 27.11 -22.07 -20.28
CA ASP A 320 27.85 -21.08 -19.49
C ASP A 320 27.37 -20.95 -18.03
N GLY A 321 26.42 -21.78 -17.59
CA GLY A 321 25.91 -21.75 -16.21
C GLY A 321 24.40 -21.97 -16.10
N LEU A 322 23.82 -21.63 -14.94
CA LEU A 322 22.36 -21.63 -14.75
C LEU A 322 21.76 -20.35 -15.32
N VAL A 323 20.63 -20.48 -16.03
CA VAL A 323 19.86 -19.34 -16.56
C VAL A 323 18.42 -19.42 -16.07
N MET A 324 17.87 -18.28 -15.64
CA MET A 324 16.45 -18.14 -15.29
C MET A 324 15.61 -18.12 -16.57
N ILE A 325 14.66 -19.04 -16.66
CA ILE A 325 13.72 -19.13 -17.79
C ILE A 325 12.31 -18.65 -17.42
N GLU A 326 12.04 -18.49 -16.13
CA GLU A 326 10.78 -17.98 -15.60
C GLU A 326 11.04 -17.29 -14.26
N VAL A 327 10.33 -16.19 -14.04
CA VAL A 327 10.30 -15.44 -12.77
C VAL A 327 8.82 -15.20 -12.49
N SER A 328 8.32 -15.78 -11.41
CA SER A 328 6.99 -15.49 -10.92
C SER A 328 6.96 -14.12 -10.26
N ASP A 329 5.79 -13.53 -10.23
CA ASP A 329 5.50 -12.40 -9.37
C ASP A 329 5.48 -12.85 -7.90
N SER A 330 5.77 -11.93 -6.98
CA SER A 330 5.67 -12.26 -5.56
C SER A 330 4.21 -12.44 -5.16
N GLU A 331 3.90 -13.58 -4.53
CA GLU A 331 2.56 -13.87 -3.99
C GLU A 331 2.53 -13.77 -2.45
N TYR A 332 3.70 -13.87 -1.80
CA TYR A 332 3.85 -13.86 -0.35
C TYR A 332 4.39 -12.52 0.14
N GLY A 333 3.78 -11.97 1.20
CA GLY A 333 4.13 -10.63 1.70
C GLY A 333 3.44 -9.49 0.93
N GLU A 334 2.26 -9.79 0.37
CA GLU A 334 1.36 -8.83 -0.30
C GLU A 334 1.85 -8.37 -1.68
N GLY A 335 2.56 -9.21 -2.44
CA GLY A 335 2.89 -8.91 -3.84
C GLY A 335 1.75 -9.17 -4.84
N PRO A 336 1.94 -8.84 -6.14
CA PRO A 336 3.15 -8.25 -6.72
C PRO A 336 3.36 -6.80 -6.31
N HIS A 337 4.62 -6.42 -6.07
CA HIS A 337 4.94 -5.02 -5.89
C HIS A 337 4.81 -4.24 -7.22
N PRO A 338 4.50 -2.94 -7.20
CA PRO A 338 4.31 -2.14 -8.41
C PRO A 338 5.45 -2.24 -9.44
N TRP A 339 6.70 -2.23 -8.98
CA TRP A 339 7.89 -2.32 -9.84
C TRP A 339 8.11 -3.72 -10.43
N GLU A 340 7.40 -4.75 -9.95
CA GLU A 340 7.49 -6.11 -10.50
C GLU A 340 6.71 -6.26 -11.80
N VAL A 341 5.54 -5.62 -11.87
CA VAL A 341 4.50 -5.87 -12.87
C VAL A 341 4.18 -4.67 -13.75
N THR A 342 4.62 -3.47 -13.37
CA THR A 342 4.38 -2.24 -14.13
C THR A 342 5.70 -1.54 -14.44
N ASP A 343 5.83 -1.05 -15.67
CA ASP A 343 6.89 -0.13 -16.05
C ASP A 343 6.63 1.22 -15.37
N LEU A 344 7.47 1.56 -14.39
CA LEU A 344 7.36 2.76 -13.59
C LEU A 344 8.40 3.79 -14.02
N VAL A 345 8.01 5.06 -13.89
CA VAL A 345 8.96 6.16 -13.78
C VAL A 345 8.83 6.77 -12.39
N ALA A 346 9.96 7.12 -11.79
CA ALA A 346 9.98 7.68 -10.45
C ALA A 346 10.81 8.95 -10.38
N ALA A 347 10.45 9.79 -9.41
CA ALA A 347 11.21 10.95 -9.00
C ALA A 347 11.47 10.86 -7.50
N VAL A 348 12.70 11.19 -7.11
CA VAL A 348 13.17 11.14 -5.73
C VAL A 348 13.32 12.56 -5.22
N GLY A 349 12.54 12.90 -4.22
CA GLY A 349 12.56 14.18 -3.53
C GLY A 349 13.52 14.19 -2.35
N GLU A 350 13.30 15.09 -1.39
CA GLU A 350 14.02 15.09 -0.11
C GLU A 350 13.44 14.04 0.84
N ARG A 351 12.12 13.85 0.82
CA ARG A 351 11.38 12.99 1.76
C ARG A 351 10.67 11.82 1.10
N THR A 352 10.45 11.85 -0.21
CA THR A 352 9.67 10.83 -0.92
C THR A 352 10.45 10.18 -2.06
N VAL A 353 10.05 8.95 -2.35
CA VAL A 353 10.24 8.28 -3.63
C VAL A 353 8.85 8.16 -4.24
N THR A 354 8.55 9.00 -5.22
CA THR A 354 7.24 9.03 -5.87
C THR A 354 7.34 8.35 -7.22
N ALA A 355 6.57 7.28 -7.42
CA ALA A 355 6.57 6.48 -8.63
C ALA A 355 5.18 6.44 -9.27
N VAL A 356 5.14 6.51 -10.60
CA VAL A 356 3.91 6.44 -11.40
C VAL A 356 4.11 5.49 -12.58
N PRO A 357 3.06 4.84 -13.10
CA PRO A 357 3.11 4.12 -14.37
C PRO A 357 3.70 4.99 -15.47
N ALA A 358 4.44 4.41 -16.40
CA ALA A 358 5.05 5.14 -17.51
C ALA A 358 4.02 5.93 -18.36
N SER A 359 2.75 5.50 -18.37
CA SER A 359 1.61 6.21 -18.98
C SER A 359 1.30 7.56 -18.32
N LEU A 360 1.66 7.75 -17.05
CA LEU A 360 1.48 8.96 -16.25
C LEU A 360 2.77 9.79 -16.10
N ALA A 361 3.83 9.46 -16.85
CA ALA A 361 5.14 10.12 -16.73
C ALA A 361 5.08 11.66 -16.86
N ASP A 362 4.20 12.20 -17.70
CA ASP A 362 4.03 13.64 -17.90
C ASP A 362 3.50 14.37 -16.64
N ARG A 363 3.05 13.64 -15.62
CA ARG A 363 2.52 14.16 -14.35
C ARG A 363 3.41 13.86 -13.15
N LEU A 364 4.56 13.21 -13.37
CA LEU A 364 5.48 12.83 -12.29
C LEU A 364 5.98 14.04 -11.48
N ASP A 365 6.24 15.18 -12.13
CA ASP A 365 6.69 16.40 -11.43
C ASP A 365 5.60 16.94 -10.47
N GLU A 366 4.34 16.93 -10.90
CA GLU A 366 3.21 17.34 -10.05
C GLU A 366 2.97 16.34 -8.92
N ALA A 367 3.05 15.05 -9.21
CA ALA A 367 2.99 13.99 -8.22
C ALA A 367 4.05 14.14 -7.13
N LEU A 368 5.30 14.44 -7.52
CA LEU A 368 6.40 14.67 -6.59
C LEU A 368 6.16 15.92 -5.73
N GLU A 369 5.72 17.03 -6.32
CA GLU A 369 5.44 18.26 -5.57
C GLU A 369 4.37 18.04 -4.49
N ILE A 370 3.29 17.35 -4.84
CA ILE A 370 2.22 17.00 -3.89
C ILE A 370 2.76 16.07 -2.80
N SER A 371 3.52 15.04 -3.20
CA SER A 371 4.11 14.04 -2.30
C SER A 371 5.03 14.67 -1.26
N GLU A 372 5.96 15.53 -1.68
CA GLU A 372 6.90 16.21 -0.78
C GLU A 372 6.17 17.14 0.20
N ALA A 373 5.17 17.88 -0.27
CA ALA A 373 4.37 18.74 0.59
C ALA A 373 3.56 17.94 1.62
N ALA A 374 3.03 16.78 1.24
CA ALA A 374 2.35 15.87 2.16
C ALA A 374 3.31 15.23 3.17
N ALA A 375 4.52 14.87 2.75
CA ALA A 375 5.54 14.31 3.64
C ALA A 375 5.97 15.31 4.72
N VAL A 376 6.15 16.59 4.38
CA VAL A 376 6.44 17.64 5.37
C VAL A 376 5.34 17.73 6.43
N ASN A 377 4.07 17.65 6.00
CA ASN A 377 2.92 17.68 6.89
C ASN A 377 2.87 16.43 7.80
N ALA A 378 3.13 15.24 7.25
CA ALA A 378 3.18 13.99 8.03
C ALA A 378 4.34 13.98 9.02
N ASP A 379 5.51 14.50 8.65
CA ASP A 379 6.71 14.52 9.47
C ASP A 379 6.53 15.29 10.80
N GLU A 380 5.54 16.18 10.91
CA GLU A 380 5.19 16.86 12.16
C GLU A 380 4.69 15.89 13.24
N TRP A 381 4.17 14.73 12.82
CA TRP A 381 3.61 13.67 13.66
C TRP A 381 4.54 12.46 13.84
N ALA A 382 5.81 12.59 13.42
CA ALA A 382 6.84 11.57 13.59
C ALA A 382 7.36 11.51 15.05
N HIS A 383 6.48 11.21 16.01
CA HIS A 383 6.79 11.25 17.45
C HIS A 383 7.61 10.07 17.97
N TRP A 384 7.69 8.97 17.22
CA TRP A 384 8.51 7.80 17.58
C TRP A 384 9.78 7.78 16.73
N GLU A 385 9.66 7.24 15.53
CA GLU A 385 10.74 7.19 14.57
C GLU A 385 10.23 7.79 13.26
N ARG A 386 11.01 8.74 12.74
CA ARG A 386 10.69 9.38 11.47
C ARG A 386 11.04 8.40 10.34
N PRO A 387 10.13 8.15 9.39
CA PRO A 387 10.45 7.40 8.19
C PRO A 387 11.66 8.00 7.48
N ASP A 388 12.62 7.18 7.04
CA ASP A 388 13.77 7.69 6.29
C ASP A 388 13.29 8.36 4.99
N ARG A 389 12.38 7.68 4.28
CA ARG A 389 11.61 8.20 3.14
C ARG A 389 10.25 7.54 3.05
N TYR A 390 9.30 8.24 2.46
CA TYR A 390 8.00 7.69 2.09
C TYR A 390 8.05 7.16 0.65
N VAL A 391 7.66 5.90 0.44
CA VAL A 391 7.50 5.32 -0.90
C VAL A 391 6.04 5.47 -1.29
N ILE A 392 5.79 6.26 -2.35
CA ILE A 392 4.46 6.66 -2.79
C ILE A 392 4.28 6.23 -4.24
N TYR A 393 3.25 5.43 -4.49
CA TYR A 393 2.83 5.02 -5.81
C TYR A 393 1.51 5.69 -6.17
N ILE A 394 1.40 6.20 -7.40
CA ILE A 394 0.14 6.76 -7.91
C ILE A 394 -0.29 5.91 -9.08
N ALA A 395 -1.42 5.23 -8.92
CA ALA A 395 -1.99 4.26 -9.85
C ALA A 395 -3.18 4.84 -10.62
N SER A 396 -3.40 4.38 -11.85
CA SER A 396 -4.74 4.38 -12.43
C SER A 396 -5.55 3.18 -11.89
N ASP A 397 -6.83 3.08 -12.21
CA ASP A 397 -7.66 1.95 -11.75
C ASP A 397 -7.08 0.59 -12.19
N GLU A 398 -6.50 0.52 -13.40
CA GLU A 398 -5.89 -0.71 -13.95
C GLU A 398 -4.73 -1.22 -13.07
N GLU A 399 -3.86 -0.31 -12.64
CA GLU A 399 -2.74 -0.68 -11.78
C GLU A 399 -3.19 -0.96 -10.34
N PHE A 400 -4.15 -0.19 -9.82
CA PHE A 400 -4.66 -0.35 -8.45
C PHE A 400 -5.27 -1.73 -8.20
N GLU A 401 -6.00 -2.27 -9.19
CA GLU A 401 -6.58 -3.62 -9.15
C GLU A 401 -5.54 -4.76 -9.20
N THR A 402 -4.29 -4.45 -9.59
CA THR A 402 -3.24 -5.47 -9.79
C THR A 402 -2.18 -5.42 -8.69
N TRP A 403 -1.79 -4.22 -8.28
CA TRP A 403 -0.71 -4.03 -7.32
C TRP A 403 -1.07 -4.62 -5.97
N PHE A 404 -0.05 -5.18 -5.34
CA PHE A 404 -0.15 -5.89 -4.07
C PHE A 404 -1.21 -7.00 -4.07
N GLY A 405 -1.46 -7.61 -5.23
CA GLY A 405 -2.38 -8.74 -5.38
C GLY A 405 -3.85 -8.33 -5.53
N GLY A 406 -4.13 -7.05 -5.76
CA GLY A 406 -5.50 -6.55 -5.84
C GLY A 406 -6.26 -6.73 -4.53
N LEU A 407 -5.57 -6.54 -3.40
CA LEU A 407 -6.14 -6.69 -2.06
C LEU A 407 -7.34 -5.75 -1.83
N TRP A 408 -7.43 -4.66 -2.59
CA TRP A 408 -8.47 -3.65 -2.47
C TRP A 408 -9.13 -3.40 -3.83
N ASP A 409 -10.45 -3.24 -3.80
CA ASP A 409 -11.21 -2.79 -4.96
C ASP A 409 -11.05 -1.28 -5.13
N SER A 410 -10.71 -0.85 -6.35
CA SER A 410 -10.58 0.57 -6.70
C SER A 410 -11.92 1.32 -6.61
N GLU A 411 -13.05 0.61 -6.64
CA GLU A 411 -14.38 1.18 -6.45
C GLU A 411 -14.62 1.61 -4.99
N ASP A 412 -13.99 0.94 -4.02
CA ASP A 412 -14.23 1.08 -2.58
C ASP A 412 -13.17 1.93 -1.87
N VAL A 413 -11.93 1.96 -2.38
CA VAL A 413 -10.76 2.55 -1.69
C VAL A 413 -10.04 3.56 -2.58
N LEU A 414 -9.79 4.76 -2.05
CA LEU A 414 -9.05 5.83 -2.74
C LEU A 414 -7.53 5.70 -2.62
N GLY A 415 -7.06 5.05 -1.56
CA GLY A 415 -5.66 4.84 -1.27
C GLY A 415 -5.46 3.93 -0.07
N PHE A 416 -4.25 3.42 0.07
CA PHE A 416 -3.86 2.61 1.21
C PHE A 416 -2.37 2.77 1.55
N ALA A 417 -2.07 2.56 2.83
CA ALA A 417 -0.72 2.46 3.37
C ALA A 417 -0.49 1.03 3.87
N LEU A 418 0.48 0.36 3.27
CA LEU A 418 0.77 -1.04 3.51
C LEU A 418 2.08 -1.20 4.29
N PRO A 419 2.06 -1.76 5.51
CA PRO A 419 3.26 -2.06 6.27
C PRO A 419 4.02 -3.22 5.62
N LEU A 420 5.20 -2.94 5.08
CA LEU A 420 6.09 -3.96 4.58
C LEU A 420 6.97 -4.50 5.71
N SER A 421 7.21 -5.80 5.69
CA SER A 421 8.14 -6.43 6.62
C SER A 421 9.53 -6.57 5.99
N GLY A 422 10.55 -6.61 6.84
CA GLY A 422 11.92 -6.98 6.49
C GLY A 422 12.48 -8.02 7.45
N THR A 423 13.64 -8.58 7.14
CA THR A 423 14.33 -9.54 8.01
C THR A 423 15.59 -8.90 8.57
N VAL A 424 15.65 -8.80 9.89
CA VAL A 424 16.83 -8.35 10.64
C VAL A 424 17.24 -9.45 11.61
N ASP A 425 18.51 -9.88 11.54
CA ASP A 425 19.06 -10.97 12.35
C ASP A 425 18.22 -12.28 12.31
N GLY A 426 17.64 -12.58 11.15
CA GLY A 426 16.81 -13.78 10.94
C GLY A 426 15.44 -13.71 11.60
N GLN A 427 14.98 -12.54 12.02
CA GLN A 427 13.62 -12.31 12.51
C GLN A 427 12.91 -11.32 11.59
N ARG A 428 11.66 -11.64 11.25
CA ARG A 428 10.78 -10.74 10.51
C ARG A 428 10.38 -9.58 11.42
N GLN A 429 10.58 -8.36 10.96
CA GLN A 429 10.28 -7.13 11.67
C GLN A 429 9.55 -6.15 10.74
N PRO A 430 8.71 -5.25 11.29
CA PRO A 430 8.21 -4.11 10.54
C PRO A 430 9.37 -3.31 9.94
N SER A 431 9.22 -2.89 8.68
CA SER A 431 10.29 -2.24 7.94
C SER A 431 9.86 -0.87 7.43
N THR A 432 9.42 -0.80 6.16
CA THR A 432 8.95 0.42 5.50
C THR A 432 7.47 0.32 5.15
N TYR A 433 6.86 1.43 4.78
CA TYR A 433 5.51 1.48 4.22
C TYR A 433 5.58 1.69 2.72
N ALA A 434 4.70 1.01 1.99
CA ALA A 434 4.32 1.38 0.63
C ALA A 434 2.96 2.07 0.69
N THR A 435 2.84 3.25 0.10
CA THR A 435 1.55 3.96 0.01
C THR A 435 1.12 4.04 -1.44
N VAL A 436 -0.16 3.78 -1.70
CA VAL A 436 -0.72 3.71 -3.06
C VAL A 436 -1.96 4.59 -3.14
N MET A 437 -2.08 5.37 -4.21
CA MET A 437 -3.21 6.27 -4.47
C MET A 437 -3.88 5.93 -5.80
N GLY A 438 -5.20 5.82 -5.81
CA GLY A 438 -6.00 5.68 -7.03
C GLY A 438 -6.35 7.04 -7.64
N VAL A 439 -5.64 7.43 -8.69
CA VAL A 439 -5.73 8.80 -9.24
C VAL A 439 -6.98 9.05 -10.10
N ASP A 440 -7.55 8.01 -10.69
CA ASP A 440 -8.76 8.15 -11.51
C ASP A 440 -9.98 8.50 -10.66
N ARG A 441 -10.01 8.04 -9.39
CA ARG A 441 -11.03 8.37 -8.40
C ARG A 441 -10.76 9.68 -7.66
N THR A 442 -9.53 9.88 -7.18
CA THR A 442 -9.16 11.08 -6.40
C THR A 442 -9.00 12.33 -7.26
N GLY A 443 -8.79 12.15 -8.56
CA GLY A 443 -8.35 13.20 -9.46
C GLY A 443 -6.96 13.71 -9.10
N TRP A 444 -6.65 14.93 -9.52
CA TRP A 444 -5.37 15.59 -9.25
C TRP A 444 -5.57 16.84 -8.39
N GLY A 445 -4.48 17.40 -7.85
CA GLY A 445 -4.54 18.58 -6.99
C GLY A 445 -5.05 18.23 -5.60
N TYR A 446 -6.13 18.87 -5.15
CA TYR A 446 -6.61 18.76 -3.76
C TYR A 446 -6.98 17.32 -3.37
N GLY A 447 -7.75 16.61 -4.21
CA GLY A 447 -8.20 15.24 -3.91
C GLY A 447 -7.02 14.29 -3.68
N LEU A 448 -6.08 14.24 -4.63
CA LEU A 448 -4.85 13.47 -4.48
C LEU A 448 -4.00 13.93 -3.28
N THR A 449 -3.92 15.24 -3.03
CA THR A 449 -3.17 15.77 -1.87
C THR A 449 -3.76 15.27 -0.56
N SER A 450 -5.09 15.27 -0.44
CA SER A 450 -5.80 14.86 0.77
C SER A 450 -5.56 13.38 1.06
N VAL A 451 -5.72 12.52 0.04
CA VAL A 451 -5.49 11.08 0.21
C VAL A 451 -4.03 10.78 0.51
N ILE A 452 -3.06 11.43 -0.17
CA ILE A 452 -1.64 11.23 0.17
C ILE A 452 -1.38 11.61 1.62
N ARG A 453 -1.89 12.74 2.12
CA ARG A 453 -1.67 13.15 3.52
C ARG A 453 -2.29 12.16 4.50
N HIS A 454 -3.49 11.67 4.22
CA HIS A 454 -4.14 10.65 5.03
C HIS A 454 -3.27 9.38 5.11
N GLU A 455 -2.88 8.83 3.96
CA GLU A 455 -2.10 7.58 3.92
C GLU A 455 -0.68 7.75 4.49
N LEU A 456 -0.05 8.92 4.30
CA LEU A 456 1.20 9.24 5.00
C LEU A 456 1.00 9.41 6.50
N GLY A 457 -0.19 9.79 6.95
CA GLY A 457 -0.61 9.80 8.36
C GLY A 457 -0.54 8.41 8.99
N HIS A 458 -1.01 7.38 8.30
CA HIS A 458 -0.78 5.99 8.72
C HIS A 458 0.71 5.65 8.72
N ALA A 459 1.40 5.89 7.60
CA ALA A 459 2.80 5.53 7.44
C ALA A 459 3.71 6.15 8.51
N VAL A 460 3.46 7.41 8.92
CA VAL A 460 4.27 8.10 9.93
C VAL A 460 3.93 7.70 11.36
N THR A 461 2.65 7.50 11.69
CA THR A 461 2.21 7.22 13.06
C THR A 461 2.41 5.75 13.43
N LEU A 462 2.36 4.84 12.46
CA LEU A 462 2.58 3.41 12.65
C LEU A 462 3.97 2.94 12.23
N TRP A 463 4.84 3.82 11.74
CA TRP A 463 6.22 3.48 11.36
C TRP A 463 6.94 2.68 12.45
N ALA A 464 7.52 1.54 12.09
CA ALA A 464 8.28 0.67 13.00
C ALA A 464 7.53 0.25 14.28
N ALA A 465 6.19 0.19 14.23
CA ALA A 465 5.39 -0.25 15.37
C ALA A 465 5.56 -1.76 15.61
N PRO A 466 5.88 -2.19 16.84
CA PRO A 466 6.31 -3.57 17.13
C PRO A 466 5.21 -4.62 16.96
N SER A 467 3.94 -4.23 17.05
CA SER A 467 2.81 -5.17 17.07
C SER A 467 1.53 -4.57 16.50
N GLU A 468 1.66 -3.68 15.51
CA GLU A 468 0.56 -2.91 14.87
C GLU A 468 -0.81 -3.53 15.10
N ARG A 469 -1.58 -2.91 16.00
CA ARG A 469 -2.91 -3.40 16.38
C ARG A 469 -3.94 -2.51 15.72
N TYR A 470 -4.34 -2.90 14.52
CA TYR A 470 -5.51 -2.37 13.87
C TYR A 470 -6.71 -3.26 14.22
N ALA A 471 -7.34 -2.96 15.36
CA ALA A 471 -8.47 -3.71 15.89
C ALA A 471 -9.67 -2.76 16.04
N ASP A 472 -10.87 -3.32 16.20
CA ASP A 472 -12.11 -2.52 16.33
C ASP A 472 -12.01 -1.44 17.42
N ASP A 473 -11.28 -1.71 18.52
CA ASP A 473 -11.10 -0.78 19.65
C ASP A 473 -10.06 0.33 19.43
N THR A 474 -9.22 0.22 18.39
CA THR A 474 -8.20 1.23 18.02
C THR A 474 -8.46 1.87 16.66
N TRP A 475 -9.33 1.28 15.85
CA TRP A 475 -9.67 1.72 14.48
C TRP A 475 -9.95 3.22 14.39
N TRP A 476 -10.87 3.72 15.22
CA TRP A 476 -11.33 5.11 15.14
C TRP A 476 -10.22 6.12 15.36
N MET A 477 -9.21 5.74 16.16
CA MET A 477 -8.08 6.60 16.47
C MET A 477 -6.99 6.50 15.40
N VAL A 478 -6.79 5.32 14.81
CA VAL A 478 -5.84 5.15 13.70
C VAL A 478 -6.31 5.89 12.45
N GLU A 479 -7.59 5.77 12.11
CA GLU A 479 -8.18 6.54 11.01
C GLU A 479 -8.36 8.00 11.40
N GLY A 480 -8.75 8.28 12.64
CA GLY A 480 -8.92 9.64 13.13
C GLY A 480 -7.65 10.48 13.11
N ILE A 481 -6.48 9.90 13.44
CA ILE A 481 -5.21 10.63 13.35
C ILE A 481 -4.78 10.85 11.90
N ALA A 482 -5.05 9.90 11.00
CA ALA A 482 -4.77 10.09 9.58
C ALA A 482 -5.62 11.22 8.98
N GLU A 483 -6.92 11.27 9.30
CA GLU A 483 -7.81 12.38 8.94
C GLU A 483 -7.38 13.71 9.59
N TYR A 484 -6.91 13.68 10.85
CA TYR A 484 -6.41 14.88 11.53
C TYR A 484 -5.16 15.44 10.85
N ILE A 485 -4.23 14.55 10.45
CA ILE A 485 -3.01 14.91 9.73
C ILE A 485 -3.36 15.48 8.35
N ASP A 486 -4.30 14.88 7.61
CA ASP A 486 -4.76 15.45 6.33
C ASP A 486 -5.36 16.85 6.49
N HIS A 487 -6.26 16.99 7.46
CA HIS A 487 -6.89 18.27 7.76
C HIS A 487 -5.86 19.36 8.06
N GLY A 488 -4.83 19.03 8.86
CA GLY A 488 -3.75 19.93 9.23
C GLY A 488 -4.24 21.15 10.03
N ASP A 489 -3.61 22.31 9.84
CA ASP A 489 -3.90 23.56 10.57
C ASP A 489 -5.23 24.26 10.18
N LYS A 490 -6.10 23.59 9.42
CA LYS A 490 -7.38 24.18 9.00
C LYS A 490 -8.32 24.34 10.21
N SER A 491 -9.30 25.23 10.07
CA SER A 491 -10.36 25.36 11.08
C SER A 491 -11.26 24.13 11.02
N LEU A 492 -11.82 23.75 12.17
CA LEU A 492 -12.82 22.67 12.23
C LEU A 492 -14.05 22.97 11.33
N ASP A 493 -14.39 24.25 11.15
CA ASP A 493 -15.45 24.69 10.23
C ASP A 493 -15.16 24.35 8.75
N ASP A 494 -13.90 24.10 8.40
CA ASP A 494 -13.44 23.73 7.05
C ASP A 494 -13.28 22.20 6.90
N TYR A 495 -13.79 21.39 7.84
CA TYR A 495 -13.70 19.94 7.74
C TYR A 495 -14.69 19.38 6.70
N ASP A 496 -14.15 18.73 5.66
CA ASP A 496 -14.88 18.34 4.46
C ASP A 496 -16.05 17.37 4.72
N ARG A 497 -15.94 16.50 5.73
CA ARG A 497 -16.96 15.50 6.06
C ARG A 497 -18.01 15.97 7.09
N THR A 498 -18.03 17.26 7.46
CA THR A 498 -18.92 17.75 8.53
C THR A 498 -20.40 17.45 8.28
N LEU A 499 -20.86 17.53 7.03
CA LEU A 499 -22.25 17.21 6.67
C LEU A 499 -22.57 15.72 6.86
N ASP A 500 -21.69 14.83 6.40
CA ASP A 500 -21.86 13.38 6.54
C ASP A 500 -21.87 12.97 8.00
N VAL A 501 -20.99 13.56 8.82
CA VAL A 501 -20.97 13.33 10.27
C VAL A 501 -22.25 13.82 10.93
N SER A 502 -22.73 15.02 10.58
CA SER A 502 -23.98 15.58 11.11
C SER A 502 -25.17 14.64 10.82
N GLU A 503 -25.30 14.19 9.57
CA GLU A 503 -26.38 13.30 9.17
C GLU A 503 -26.25 11.90 9.80
N TYR A 504 -25.03 11.37 9.92
CA TYR A 504 -24.77 10.10 10.60
C TYR A 504 -25.11 10.15 12.09
N VAL A 505 -24.74 11.24 12.78
CA VAL A 505 -25.06 11.48 14.19
C VAL A 505 -26.57 11.64 14.41
N ASP A 506 -27.27 12.35 13.51
CA ASP A 506 -28.73 12.50 13.55
C ASP A 506 -29.48 11.15 13.44
N GLN A 507 -28.86 10.16 12.77
CA GLN A 507 -29.36 8.79 12.67
C GLN A 507 -29.01 7.92 13.89
N GLY A 508 -28.30 8.47 14.87
CA GLY A 508 -27.84 7.79 16.09
C GLY A 508 -26.44 7.22 15.99
N GLY A 509 -25.69 7.51 14.93
CA GLY A 509 -24.27 7.20 14.79
C GLY A 509 -23.43 7.88 15.87
N CYS A 510 -22.32 7.24 16.25
CA CYS A 510 -21.35 7.75 17.23
C CYS A 510 -21.94 8.13 18.60
N ALA A 511 -23.13 7.60 18.97
CA ALA A 511 -23.81 8.00 20.20
C ALA A 511 -23.12 7.47 21.48
N THR A 512 -22.47 6.30 21.39
CA THR A 512 -21.83 5.63 22.53
C THR A 512 -20.42 5.17 22.27
N ASP A 513 -20.06 4.96 21.00
CA ASP A 513 -18.76 4.46 20.57
C ASP A 513 -18.53 4.85 19.10
N ILE A 514 -17.28 4.78 18.64
CA ILE A 514 -16.90 5.01 17.24
C ILE A 514 -16.39 3.67 16.69
N LEU A 515 -17.20 3.05 15.84
CA LEU A 515 -16.95 1.71 15.32
C LEU A 515 -16.40 1.76 13.90
N PRO A 516 -15.60 0.77 13.47
CA PRO A 516 -15.20 0.64 12.07
C PRO A 516 -16.41 0.51 11.13
N PRO A 517 -16.26 0.90 9.86
CA PRO A 517 -17.21 0.57 8.81
C PRO A 517 -17.44 -0.95 8.75
N ASP A 518 -18.68 -1.34 8.52
CA ASP A 518 -19.08 -2.73 8.27
C ASP A 518 -19.47 -2.93 6.79
N GLU A 519 -19.59 -4.18 6.36
CA GLU A 519 -19.90 -4.53 4.96
C GLU A 519 -21.27 -4.03 4.49
N ASP A 520 -22.18 -3.70 5.42
CA ASP A 520 -23.55 -3.25 5.14
C ASP A 520 -23.66 -1.71 5.18
N ASP A 521 -22.61 -1.00 5.57
CA ASP A 521 -22.59 0.47 5.60
C ASP A 521 -22.65 1.05 4.18
N ASP A 522 -23.51 2.05 4.01
CA ASP A 522 -23.46 2.89 2.83
C ASP A 522 -22.34 3.94 2.96
N THR A 523 -22.10 4.67 1.87
CA THR A 523 -21.07 5.73 1.81
C THR A 523 -21.24 6.77 2.91
N LEU A 524 -22.48 7.10 3.28
CA LEU A 524 -22.75 8.09 4.33
C LEU A 524 -22.30 7.55 5.69
N ALA A 525 -22.67 6.32 6.03
CA ALA A 525 -22.28 5.68 7.29
C ALA A 525 -20.76 5.51 7.36
N GLY A 526 -20.12 5.05 6.27
CA GLY A 526 -18.67 4.98 6.15
C GLY A 526 -18.02 6.35 6.40
N SER A 527 -18.34 7.36 5.59
CA SER A 527 -17.79 8.73 5.71
C SER A 527 -18.03 9.34 7.10
N GLY A 528 -19.23 9.15 7.65
CA GLY A 528 -19.59 9.60 9.00
C GLY A 528 -18.74 8.98 10.10
N LYS A 529 -18.42 7.67 10.00
CA LYS A 529 -17.52 6.98 10.96
C LYS A 529 -16.10 7.54 10.93
N TYR A 530 -15.51 7.78 9.75
CA TYR A 530 -14.20 8.44 9.62
C TYR A 530 -14.22 9.83 10.25
N GLY A 531 -15.27 10.61 9.98
CA GLY A 531 -15.40 11.94 10.56
C GLY A 531 -15.63 11.95 12.07
N CYS A 532 -16.32 10.96 12.64
CA CYS A 532 -16.33 10.78 14.09
C CYS A 532 -14.95 10.46 14.64
N GLY A 533 -14.17 9.61 13.97
CA GLY A 533 -12.78 9.32 14.33
C GLY A 533 -11.92 10.58 14.39
N PHE A 534 -11.97 11.40 13.34
CA PHE A 534 -11.32 12.71 13.28
C PHE A 534 -11.71 13.61 14.46
N LEU A 535 -13.01 13.78 14.70
CA LEU A 535 -13.52 14.62 15.80
C LEU A 535 -13.11 14.08 17.18
N GLY A 536 -13.06 12.77 17.35
CA GLY A 536 -12.59 12.15 18.59
C GLY A 536 -11.11 12.41 18.85
N VAL A 537 -10.27 12.29 17.82
CA VAL A 537 -8.84 12.61 17.91
C VAL A 537 -8.63 14.10 18.15
N HIS A 538 -9.36 14.96 17.43
CA HIS A 538 -9.36 16.40 17.61
C HIS A 538 -9.71 16.79 19.05
N TYR A 539 -10.77 16.21 19.64
CA TYR A 539 -11.14 16.42 21.04
C TYR A 539 -10.01 16.05 22.00
N LEU A 540 -9.40 14.87 21.81
CA LEU A 540 -8.32 14.43 22.69
C LEU A 540 -7.12 15.37 22.65
N ILE A 541 -6.73 15.81 21.46
CA ILE A 541 -5.61 16.75 21.28
C ILE A 541 -5.93 18.11 21.87
N GLU A 542 -7.13 18.65 21.67
CA GLU A 542 -7.53 19.97 22.19
C GLU A 542 -7.68 19.99 23.72
N GLU A 543 -8.33 18.97 24.29
CA GLU A 543 -8.61 18.92 25.74
C GLU A 543 -7.40 18.44 26.56
N TYR A 544 -6.67 17.44 26.06
CA TYR A 544 -5.59 16.79 26.81
C TYR A 544 -4.19 17.06 26.25
N GLY A 545 -4.07 17.62 25.05
CA GLY A 545 -2.81 17.91 24.39
C GLY A 545 -2.26 16.77 23.53
N ALA A 546 -1.51 17.13 22.49
CA ALA A 546 -0.91 16.18 21.55
C ALA A 546 0.04 15.17 22.21
N GLU A 547 0.73 15.54 23.30
CA GLU A 547 1.63 14.64 24.03
C GLU A 547 0.86 13.47 24.68
N ALA A 548 -0.25 13.77 25.36
CA ALA A 548 -1.10 12.75 25.96
C ALA A 548 -1.77 11.87 24.89
N PHE A 549 -2.25 12.48 23.80
CA PHE A 549 -2.76 11.72 22.66
C PHE A 549 -1.71 10.75 22.09
N THR A 550 -0.49 11.24 21.87
CA THR A 550 0.62 10.43 21.36
C THR A 550 0.96 9.28 22.31
N GLU A 551 0.98 9.50 23.62
CA GLU A 551 1.21 8.45 24.61
C GLU A 551 0.11 7.38 24.57
N PHE A 552 -1.16 7.80 24.50
CA PHE A 552 -2.31 6.90 24.37
C PHE A 552 -2.25 6.10 23.06
N PHE A 553 -1.97 6.75 21.93
CA PHE A 553 -1.83 6.12 20.62
C PHE A 553 -0.69 5.10 20.61
N GLY A 554 0.48 5.46 21.14
CA GLY A 554 1.64 4.58 21.17
C GLY A 554 1.39 3.32 22.00
N THR A 555 0.85 3.48 23.19
CA THR A 555 0.55 2.37 24.11
C THR A 555 -0.48 1.40 23.50
N THR A 556 -1.44 1.91 22.72
CA THR A 556 -2.54 1.11 22.18
C THR A 556 -2.29 0.61 20.76
N ALA A 557 -2.29 1.49 19.77
CA ALA A 557 -2.21 1.14 18.36
C ALA A 557 -0.84 0.57 17.97
N ARG A 558 0.25 1.04 18.59
CA ARG A 558 1.61 0.58 18.27
C ARG A 558 2.05 -0.62 19.10
N GLU A 559 1.79 -0.60 20.41
CA GLU A 559 2.26 -1.63 21.37
C GLU A 559 1.20 -2.70 21.71
N GLY A 560 -0.05 -2.51 21.29
CA GLY A 560 -1.12 -3.49 21.42
C GLY A 560 -1.77 -3.58 22.80
N THR A 561 -1.54 -2.62 23.69
CA THR A 561 -2.25 -2.55 24.99
C THR A 561 -3.73 -2.22 24.74
N PRO A 562 -4.68 -2.90 25.40
CA PRO A 562 -6.10 -2.58 25.26
C PRO A 562 -6.41 -1.12 25.63
N ALA A 563 -7.25 -0.46 24.84
CA ALA A 563 -7.62 0.96 25.05
C ALA A 563 -8.21 1.23 26.43
N VAL A 564 -8.92 0.24 27.00
CA VAL A 564 -9.47 0.29 28.37
C VAL A 564 -8.41 0.51 29.44
N ASP A 565 -7.24 -0.12 29.29
CA ASP A 565 -6.16 -0.04 30.28
C ASP A 565 -5.37 1.26 30.06
N ALA A 566 -5.04 1.58 28.80
CA ALA A 566 -4.28 2.77 28.44
C ALA A 566 -5.00 4.08 28.78
N ALA A 567 -6.33 4.15 28.65
CA ALA A 567 -7.08 5.36 28.98
C ALA A 567 -6.98 5.73 30.47
N GLN A 568 -6.96 4.71 31.34
CA GLN A 568 -6.83 4.91 32.78
C GLN A 568 -5.42 5.35 33.17
N GLU A 569 -4.41 4.86 32.46
CA GLU A 569 -3.01 5.22 32.67
C GLU A 569 -2.71 6.65 32.21
N VAL A 570 -3.07 6.99 30.98
CA VAL A 570 -2.71 8.26 30.34
C VAL A 570 -3.63 9.40 30.79
N TYR A 571 -4.94 9.20 30.75
CA TYR A 571 -5.92 10.27 31.04
C TYR A 571 -6.46 10.21 32.48
N GLY A 572 -6.15 9.16 33.24
CA GLY A 572 -6.72 8.97 34.58
C GLY A 572 -8.21 8.64 34.58
N LYS A 573 -8.77 8.24 33.43
CA LYS A 573 -10.22 8.01 33.22
C LYS A 573 -10.50 6.58 32.79
N SER A 574 -11.68 6.08 33.12
CA SER A 574 -12.15 4.87 32.45
C SER A 574 -12.37 5.15 30.97
N TYR A 575 -12.14 4.17 30.10
CA TYR A 575 -12.38 4.33 28.67
C TYR A 575 -13.85 4.69 28.36
N ALA A 576 -14.80 4.18 29.14
CA ALA A 576 -16.21 4.53 28.99
C ALA A 576 -16.48 6.01 29.30
N ASP A 577 -15.84 6.58 30.34
CA ASP A 577 -15.97 8.00 30.65
C ASP A 577 -15.30 8.86 29.57
N LEU A 578 -14.14 8.43 29.07
CA LEU A 578 -13.44 9.12 27.97
C LEU A 578 -14.28 9.13 26.69
N MET A 579 -14.84 7.97 26.31
CA MET A 579 -15.69 7.84 25.12
C MET A 579 -16.99 8.64 25.26
N GLN A 580 -17.59 8.70 26.46
CA GLN A 580 -18.74 9.57 26.70
C GLN A 580 -18.42 11.05 26.45
N GLU A 581 -17.22 11.50 26.82
CA GLU A 581 -16.80 12.88 26.55
C GLU A 581 -16.57 13.13 25.06
N ILE A 582 -15.90 12.19 24.37
CA ILE A 582 -15.69 12.22 22.92
C ILE A 582 -17.03 12.29 22.17
N THR A 583 -17.96 11.38 22.43
CA THR A 583 -19.25 11.34 21.72
C THR A 583 -20.12 12.54 22.06
N ALA A 584 -20.05 13.07 23.28
CA ALA A 584 -20.70 14.31 23.64
C ALA A 584 -20.11 15.52 22.90
N PHE A 585 -18.79 15.57 22.68
CA PHE A 585 -18.15 16.60 21.86
C PHE A 585 -18.58 16.50 20.40
N ILE A 586 -18.57 15.29 19.82
CA ILE A 586 -19.03 15.04 18.45
C ILE A 586 -20.45 15.59 18.27
N ALA A 587 -21.40 15.17 19.12
CA ALA A 587 -22.79 15.60 19.05
C ALA A 587 -23.02 17.10 19.30
N GLN A 588 -22.08 17.80 19.93
CA GLN A 588 -22.14 19.26 20.11
C GLN A 588 -21.55 20.03 18.94
N THR A 589 -20.67 19.39 18.17
CA THR A 589 -19.92 20.01 17.07
C THR A 589 -20.74 20.05 15.79
N VAL A 590 -21.54 19.00 15.52
CA VAL A 590 -22.28 18.82 14.27
C VAL A 590 -23.77 19.12 14.32
#